data_AF-A0A2D3V8H7-F1
#
_entry.id   AF-A0A2D3V8H7-F1
#
_cell.length_a   1.000
_cell.length_b   1.000
_cell.length_c   1.000
_cell.angle_alpha   90.00
_cell.angle_beta   90.00
_cell.angle_gamma   90.00
#
_symmetry.space_group_name_H-M   'P 1'
#
loop_
_entity.id
_entity.type
_entity.pdbx_description
1 polymer ?
#
loop_
_entity_poly.entity_id
_entity_poly.type
_entity_poly.pdbx_seq_one_letter_code
_entity_poly.pdbx_strand_id
1 'polypeptide(L)'
;MAQSTNFKEAFSLFDKRGTGRVQIDSLGDLLRACGQNPTLAEIKDLEHQMGGDFDFDSFTRVLNRPGGFRDPGEPEEYCRGFQVFDKDLTGFIGVGQFRYILTNLGEKMSDDEVDELLKAVDTSSGELNYMDMVKMILQN
;
A
#
# COMPACT_ATOMS: atom_id res chain seq x y z
N MET A 1 11.20 16.27 -17.75
CA MET A 1 11.54 15.14 -18.64
C MET A 1 12.26 13.98 -17.93
N ALA A 2 12.53 14.04 -16.60
CA ALA A 2 13.22 12.96 -15.88
C ALA A 2 12.28 11.85 -15.32
N GLN A 3 10.99 12.15 -15.08
CA GLN A 3 10.04 11.16 -14.55
C GLN A 3 9.60 10.12 -15.58
N SER A 4 9.46 10.51 -16.86
CA SER A 4 8.94 9.63 -17.92
C SER A 4 9.86 8.44 -18.24
N THR A 5 11.17 8.61 -18.07
CA THR A 5 12.15 7.55 -18.31
C THR A 5 12.02 6.44 -17.27
N ASN A 6 11.80 6.80 -15.99
CA ASN A 6 11.64 5.85 -14.91
C ASN A 6 10.37 4.99 -15.05
N PHE A 7 9.24 5.59 -15.47
CA PHE A 7 7.98 4.84 -15.61
C PHE A 7 8.01 3.82 -16.74
N LYS A 8 8.69 4.14 -17.85
CA LYS A 8 8.84 3.20 -18.98
C LYS A 8 9.77 2.04 -18.64
N GLU A 9 10.82 2.31 -17.86
CA GLU A 9 11.71 1.29 -17.32
C GLU A 9 10.95 0.38 -16.34
N ALA A 10 10.21 0.96 -15.39
CA ALA A 10 9.34 0.21 -14.48
C ALA A 10 8.35 -0.67 -15.26
N PHE A 11 7.61 -0.12 -16.21
CA PHE A 11 6.68 -0.89 -17.04
C PHE A 11 7.36 -2.07 -17.75
N SER A 12 8.57 -1.86 -18.28
CA SER A 12 9.33 -2.91 -18.97
C SER A 12 9.75 -4.06 -18.05
N LEU A 13 9.91 -3.82 -16.74
CA LEU A 13 10.18 -4.88 -15.76
C LEU A 13 8.95 -5.78 -15.53
N PHE A 14 7.75 -5.23 -15.69
CA PHE A 14 6.50 -5.97 -15.54
C PHE A 14 6.04 -6.65 -16.84
N ASP A 15 6.41 -6.12 -18.01
CA ASP A 15 6.23 -6.79 -19.31
C ASP A 15 7.29 -7.90 -19.51
N LYS A 16 7.18 -8.97 -18.70
CA LYS A 16 8.12 -10.09 -18.67
C LYS A 16 8.32 -10.79 -20.02
N ARG A 17 7.37 -10.62 -20.95
CA ARG A 17 7.36 -11.27 -22.26
C ARG A 17 7.75 -10.34 -23.40
N GLY A 18 7.96 -9.04 -23.15
CA GLY A 18 8.29 -8.04 -24.17
C GLY A 18 7.17 -7.84 -25.20
N THR A 19 5.92 -8.02 -24.79
CA THR A 19 4.73 -7.94 -25.65
C THR A 19 4.20 -6.52 -25.84
N GLY A 20 4.73 -5.57 -25.07
CA GLY A 20 4.19 -4.22 -24.92
C GLY A 20 2.95 -4.16 -24.04
N ARG A 21 2.59 -5.24 -23.35
CA ARG A 21 1.42 -5.34 -22.47
C ARG A 21 1.79 -5.95 -21.12
N VAL A 22 1.09 -5.51 -20.08
CA VAL A 22 1.23 -6.01 -18.71
C VAL A 22 -0.11 -6.59 -18.26
N GLN A 23 -0.05 -7.65 -17.46
CA GLN A 23 -1.23 -8.29 -16.90
C GLN A 23 -1.96 -7.34 -15.95
N ILE A 24 -3.30 -7.38 -15.98
CA ILE A 24 -4.12 -6.47 -15.18
C ILE A 24 -3.79 -6.54 -13.68
N ASP A 25 -3.57 -7.74 -13.15
CA ASP A 25 -3.23 -7.99 -11.73
C ASP A 25 -1.91 -7.34 -11.29
N SER A 26 -1.04 -6.95 -12.23
CA SER A 26 0.22 -6.26 -11.93
C SER A 26 0.08 -4.74 -11.83
N LEU A 27 -1.13 -4.19 -12.04
CA LEU A 27 -1.37 -2.74 -12.03
C LEU A 27 -1.00 -2.11 -10.69
N GLY A 28 -1.42 -2.72 -9.58
CA GLY A 28 -1.14 -2.21 -8.24
C GLY A 28 0.36 -2.13 -7.93
N ASP A 29 1.09 -3.21 -8.21
CA ASP A 29 2.53 -3.28 -7.98
C ASP A 29 3.31 -2.32 -8.89
N LEU A 30 2.87 -2.17 -10.14
CA LEU A 30 3.48 -1.21 -11.06
C LEU A 30 3.22 0.24 -10.63
N LEU A 31 2.04 0.56 -10.12
CA LEU A 31 1.74 1.88 -9.54
C LEU A 31 2.65 2.16 -8.34
N ARG A 32 2.84 1.18 -7.45
CA ARG A 32 3.76 1.28 -6.30
C ARG A 32 5.22 1.42 -6.72
N ALA A 33 5.67 0.68 -7.74
CA ALA A 33 7.00 0.84 -8.31
C ALA A 33 7.24 2.24 -8.90
N CYS A 34 6.17 2.90 -9.35
CA CYS A 34 6.18 4.30 -9.82
C CYS A 34 5.96 5.33 -8.70
N GLY A 35 6.02 4.92 -7.43
CA GLY A 35 5.91 5.79 -6.25
C GLY A 35 4.49 6.22 -5.91
N GLN A 36 3.47 5.58 -6.48
CA GLN A 36 2.07 5.83 -6.11
C GLN A 36 1.66 4.88 -4.98
N ASN A 37 0.76 5.30 -4.09
CA ASN A 37 0.26 4.45 -3.01
C ASN A 37 -1.27 4.26 -3.10
N PRO A 38 -1.79 3.60 -4.16
CA PRO A 38 -3.21 3.35 -4.29
C PRO A 38 -3.69 2.30 -3.26
N THR A 39 -4.92 2.49 -2.80
CA THR A 39 -5.64 1.51 -1.99
C THR A 39 -6.05 0.29 -2.84
N LEU A 40 -6.30 -0.86 -2.21
CA LEU A 40 -6.77 -2.06 -2.92
C LEU A 40 -8.13 -1.83 -3.62
N ALA A 41 -9.00 -1.04 -3.01
CA ALA A 41 -10.26 -0.63 -3.63
C ALA A 41 -10.04 0.22 -4.89
N GLU A 42 -9.15 1.21 -4.82
CA GLU A 42 -8.80 2.03 -5.99
C GLU A 42 -8.17 1.20 -7.11
N ILE A 43 -7.29 0.25 -6.78
CA ILE A 43 -6.71 -0.66 -7.78
C ILE A 43 -7.82 -1.43 -8.49
N LYS A 44 -8.74 -2.06 -7.76
CA LYS A 44 -9.85 -2.83 -8.36
C LYS A 44 -10.74 -1.98 -9.26
N ASP A 45 -11.04 -0.75 -8.83
CA ASP A 45 -11.83 0.17 -9.65
C ASP A 45 -11.12 0.55 -10.95
N LEU A 46 -9.79 0.77 -10.90
CA LEU A 46 -8.96 1.04 -12.08
C LEU A 46 -8.86 -0.18 -12.99
N GLU A 47 -8.69 -1.38 -12.44
CA GLU A 47 -8.65 -2.63 -13.19
C GLU A 47 -9.96 -2.86 -13.96
N HIS A 48 -11.09 -2.64 -13.30
CA HIS A 48 -12.41 -2.73 -13.92
C HIS A 48 -12.59 -1.69 -15.05
N GLN A 49 -12.08 -0.46 -14.86
CA GLN A 49 -12.12 0.58 -15.90
C GLN A 49 -11.24 0.25 -17.12
N MET A 50 -10.09 -0.40 -16.91
CA MET A 50 -9.20 -0.83 -17.99
C MET A 50 -9.76 -2.02 -18.78
N GLY A 51 -10.48 -2.93 -18.10
CA GLY A 51 -11.16 -4.05 -18.75
C GLY A 51 -10.24 -5.20 -19.20
N GLY A 52 -9.00 -5.24 -18.70
CA GLY A 52 -8.02 -6.30 -18.97
C GLY A 52 -6.59 -5.79 -19.09
N ASP A 53 -5.70 -6.66 -19.56
CA ASP A 53 -4.28 -6.35 -19.78
C ASP A 53 -4.09 -5.01 -20.51
N PHE A 54 -3.08 -4.25 -20.14
CA PHE A 54 -2.92 -2.86 -20.54
C PHE A 54 -1.54 -2.61 -21.16
N ASP A 55 -1.48 -1.61 -22.04
CA ASP A 55 -0.22 -1.10 -22.62
C ASP A 55 0.30 0.12 -21.85
N PHE A 56 1.49 0.59 -22.23
CA PHE A 56 2.13 1.73 -21.57
C PHE A 56 1.31 3.02 -21.67
N ASP A 57 0.59 3.23 -22.77
CA ASP A 57 -0.25 4.41 -22.96
C ASP A 57 -1.45 4.39 -22.03
N SER A 58 -2.10 3.23 -21.88
CA SER A 58 -3.20 3.01 -20.94
C SER A 58 -2.74 3.19 -19.49
N PHE A 59 -1.57 2.64 -19.14
CA PHE A 59 -0.95 2.86 -17.83
C PHE A 59 -0.68 4.34 -17.56
N THR A 60 -0.13 5.06 -18.53
CA THR A 60 0.18 6.50 -18.41
C THR A 60 -1.08 7.33 -18.19
N ARG A 61 -2.23 6.95 -18.76
CA ARG A 61 -3.51 7.61 -18.51
C ARG A 61 -3.97 7.42 -17.07
N VAL A 62 -3.81 6.22 -16.51
CA VAL A 62 -4.12 5.94 -15.10
C VAL A 62 -3.17 6.69 -14.17
N LEU A 63 -1.87 6.70 -14.49
CA LEU A 63 -0.86 7.41 -13.70
C LEU A 63 -1.14 8.92 -13.63
N ASN A 64 -1.62 9.51 -14.74
CA ASN A 64 -1.93 10.94 -14.85
C ASN A 64 -3.43 11.26 -14.70
N ARG A 65 -4.20 10.37 -14.04
CA ARG A 65 -5.64 10.57 -13.87
C ARG A 65 -5.96 11.87 -13.11
N PRO A 66 -7.07 12.55 -13.41
CA PRO A 66 -7.51 13.72 -12.64
C PRO A 66 -7.68 13.37 -11.16
N GLY A 67 -7.13 14.21 -10.28
CA GLY A 67 -7.13 13.98 -8.83
C GLY A 67 -5.99 13.08 -8.33
N GLY A 68 -5.20 12.48 -9.23
CA GLY A 68 -4.00 11.72 -8.89
C GLY A 68 -4.25 10.53 -7.97
N PHE A 69 -3.20 10.17 -7.23
CA PHE A 69 -3.25 9.26 -6.09
C PHE A 69 -3.00 10.08 -4.83
N ARG A 70 -3.61 9.67 -3.72
CA ARG A 70 -3.49 10.39 -2.46
C ARG A 70 -2.06 10.27 -1.95
N ASP A 71 -1.45 11.39 -1.57
CA ASP A 71 -0.22 11.37 -0.81
C ASP A 71 -0.46 10.66 0.53
N PRO A 72 0.55 9.95 1.08
CA PRO A 72 0.47 9.41 2.42
C PRO A 72 0.10 10.53 3.41
N GLY A 73 -0.84 10.24 4.32
CA GLY A 73 -1.18 11.17 5.39
C GLY A 73 -0.04 11.32 6.40
N GLU A 74 -0.21 12.22 7.35
CA GLU A 74 0.73 12.33 8.48
C GLU A 74 0.60 11.09 9.40
N PRO A 75 1.69 10.63 10.04
CA PRO A 75 1.66 9.48 10.94
C PRO A 75 0.56 9.54 12.00
N GLU A 76 0.26 10.73 12.51
CA GLU A 76 -0.78 10.98 13.50
C GLU A 76 -2.17 10.57 12.98
N GLU A 77 -2.41 10.72 11.68
CA GLU A 77 -3.71 10.37 11.08
C GLU A 77 -4.00 8.88 11.18
N TYR A 78 -2.98 8.04 10.94
CA TYR A 78 -3.06 6.59 11.04
C TYR A 78 -3.10 6.13 12.50
N CYS A 79 -2.35 6.80 13.38
CA CYS A 79 -2.33 6.51 14.81
C CYS A 79 -3.72 6.64 15.48
N ARG A 80 -4.59 7.54 14.97
CA ARG A 80 -5.96 7.72 15.49
C ARG A 80 -6.78 6.43 15.48
N GLY A 81 -6.57 5.53 14.53
CA GLY A 81 -7.28 4.24 14.46
C GLY A 81 -6.94 3.31 15.63
N PHE A 82 -5.68 3.33 16.07
CA PHE A 82 -5.18 2.49 17.15
C PHE A 82 -5.50 3.04 18.55
N GLN A 83 -5.61 4.37 18.69
CA GLN A 83 -5.97 5.05 19.94
C GLN A 83 -7.36 4.64 20.49
N VAL A 84 -8.22 4.05 19.67
CA VAL A 84 -9.47 3.45 20.14
C VAL A 84 -9.20 2.30 21.13
N PHE A 85 -8.06 1.62 21.01
CA PHE A 85 -7.65 0.48 21.84
C PHE A 85 -6.64 0.86 22.92
N ASP A 86 -5.83 1.91 22.69
CA ASP A 86 -4.92 2.50 23.68
C ASP A 86 -5.60 3.61 24.49
N LYS A 87 -6.39 3.23 25.50
CA LYS A 87 -7.19 4.17 26.31
C LYS A 87 -6.35 5.17 27.09
N ASP A 88 -5.15 4.76 27.48
CA ASP A 88 -4.22 5.56 28.28
C ASP A 88 -3.25 6.38 27.41
N LEU A 89 -3.36 6.29 26.07
CA LEU A 89 -2.52 6.98 25.10
C LEU A 89 -1.02 6.74 25.32
N THR A 90 -0.67 5.50 25.66
CA THR A 90 0.70 5.03 25.91
C THR A 90 1.54 4.95 24.64
N GLY A 91 0.91 4.82 23.47
CA GLY A 91 1.54 4.47 22.20
C GLY A 91 1.69 2.96 21.96
N PHE A 92 1.21 2.13 22.88
CA PHE A 92 1.31 0.68 22.81
C PHE A 92 -0.08 0.03 22.76
N ILE A 93 -0.18 -1.06 22.00
CA ILE A 93 -1.35 -1.95 22.05
C ILE A 93 -0.90 -3.42 22.02
N GLY A 94 -1.76 -4.32 22.49
CA GLY A 94 -1.50 -5.75 22.42
C GLY A 94 -1.38 -6.25 20.98
N VAL A 95 -0.45 -7.16 20.72
CA VAL A 95 -0.22 -7.76 19.38
C VAL A 95 -1.51 -8.35 18.80
N GLY A 96 -2.32 -9.00 19.64
CA GLY A 96 -3.62 -9.54 19.23
C GLY A 96 -4.64 -8.47 18.83
N GLN A 97 -4.63 -7.31 19.50
CA GLN A 97 -5.48 -6.17 19.13
C GLN A 97 -5.02 -5.56 17.82
N PHE A 98 -3.71 -5.38 17.63
CA PHE A 98 -3.13 -4.89 16.38
C PHE A 98 -3.52 -5.79 15.20
N ARG A 99 -3.36 -7.11 15.33
CA ARG A 99 -3.80 -8.08 14.31
C ARG A 99 -5.30 -7.96 14.05
N TYR A 100 -6.12 -7.91 15.09
CA TYR A 100 -7.57 -7.79 14.93
C TYR A 100 -7.95 -6.55 14.11
N ILE A 101 -7.31 -5.41 14.38
CA ILE A 101 -7.53 -4.15 13.65
C ILE A 101 -7.22 -4.35 12.17
N LEU A 102 -6.02 -4.83 11.82
CA LEU A 102 -5.58 -4.94 10.43
C LEU A 102 -6.34 -6.00 9.62
N THR A 103 -6.85 -7.04 10.27
CA THR A 103 -7.60 -8.12 9.60
C THR A 103 -9.10 -7.85 9.50
N ASN A 104 -9.66 -6.93 10.31
CA ASN A 104 -11.11 -6.73 10.38
C ASN A 104 -11.59 -5.32 10.00
N LEU A 105 -10.75 -4.30 10.10
CA LEU A 105 -11.15 -2.90 9.89
C LEU A 105 -10.55 -2.34 8.61
N GLY A 106 -11.35 -1.59 7.85
CA GLY A 106 -10.88 -0.92 6.62
C GLY A 106 -10.48 -1.90 5.51
N GLU A 107 -9.35 -1.62 4.86
CA GLU A 107 -8.72 -2.55 3.91
C GLU A 107 -8.03 -3.67 4.68
N LYS A 108 -8.63 -4.86 4.60
CA LYS A 108 -8.23 -6.00 5.40
C LYS A 108 -6.96 -6.61 4.83
N MET A 109 -5.99 -6.81 5.72
CA MET A 109 -4.84 -7.66 5.48
C MET A 109 -5.21 -9.11 5.82
N SER A 110 -4.57 -10.05 5.14
CA SER A 110 -4.54 -11.45 5.53
C SER A 110 -3.67 -11.66 6.78
N ASP A 111 -3.89 -12.78 7.48
CA ASP A 111 -3.07 -13.13 8.63
C ASP A 111 -1.59 -13.25 8.27
N ASP A 112 -1.27 -13.79 7.10
CA ASP A 112 0.10 -13.95 6.60
C ASP A 112 0.76 -12.58 6.35
N GLU A 113 0.04 -11.61 5.77
CA GLU A 113 0.58 -10.25 5.57
C GLU A 113 0.83 -9.54 6.91
N VAL A 114 -0.03 -9.77 7.91
CA VAL A 114 0.19 -9.25 9.26
C VAL A 114 1.39 -9.93 9.91
N ASP A 115 1.59 -11.24 9.72
CA ASP A 115 2.76 -11.96 10.21
C ASP A 115 4.05 -11.40 9.62
N GLU A 116 4.09 -11.14 8.31
CA GLU A 116 5.25 -10.49 7.67
C GLU A 116 5.52 -9.10 8.26
N LEU A 117 4.46 -8.32 8.48
CA LEU A 117 4.56 -6.98 9.05
C LEU A 117 5.09 -7.01 10.49
N LEU A 118 4.66 -8.00 11.30
CA LEU A 118 5.09 -8.15 12.69
C LEU A 118 6.56 -8.58 12.83
N LYS A 119 7.19 -9.14 11.79
CA LYS A 119 8.63 -9.47 11.83
C LYS A 119 9.52 -8.22 11.94
N ALA A 120 9.00 -7.04 11.58
CA ALA A 120 9.74 -5.80 11.62
C ALA A 120 9.74 -5.13 13.01
N VAL A 121 8.96 -5.65 13.98
CA VAL A 121 8.76 -5.03 15.30
C VAL A 121 9.02 -6.03 16.43
N ASP A 122 9.50 -5.54 17.57
CA ASP A 122 9.63 -6.36 18.77
C ASP A 122 8.24 -6.64 19.37
N THR A 123 7.91 -7.92 19.49
CA THR A 123 6.63 -8.41 20.02
C THR A 123 6.82 -9.26 21.29
N SER A 124 8.05 -9.31 21.83
CA SER A 124 8.41 -10.19 22.94
C SER A 124 7.67 -9.90 24.25
N SER A 125 7.22 -8.65 24.45
CA SER A 125 6.41 -8.23 25.59
C SER A 125 4.91 -8.58 25.46
N GLY A 126 4.46 -9.01 24.27
CA GLY A 126 3.04 -9.17 23.94
C GLY A 126 2.33 -7.88 23.52
N GLU A 127 3.03 -6.76 23.55
CA GLU A 127 2.57 -5.44 23.09
C GLU A 127 3.54 -4.88 22.04
N LEU A 128 3.08 -3.94 21.23
CA LEU A 128 3.92 -3.26 20.23
C LEU A 128 3.66 -1.76 20.22
N ASN A 129 4.68 -0.98 19.88
CA ASN A 129 4.57 0.46 19.67
C ASN A 129 4.00 0.74 18.27
N TYR A 130 2.71 1.04 18.19
CA TYR A 130 2.06 1.27 16.90
C TYR A 130 2.46 2.62 16.27
N MET A 131 2.89 3.59 17.09
CA MET A 131 3.33 4.90 16.58
C MET A 131 4.65 4.78 15.82
N ASP A 132 5.62 4.05 16.39
CA ASP A 132 6.91 3.80 15.74
C ASP A 132 6.72 2.96 14.49
N MET A 133 5.81 1.99 14.53
CA MET A 133 5.46 1.15 13.40
C MET A 133 4.86 1.96 12.23
N VAL A 134 3.90 2.85 12.50
CA VAL A 134 3.34 3.75 11.47
C VAL A 134 4.43 4.64 10.87
N LYS A 135 5.30 5.22 11.71
CA LYS A 135 6.41 6.05 11.22
C LYS A 135 7.38 5.26 10.34
N MET A 136 7.72 4.04 10.74
CA MET A 136 8.58 3.14 9.95
C MET A 136 7.97 2.86 8.58
N ILE A 137 6.67 2.57 8.51
CA ILE A 137 5.97 2.28 7.25
C ILE A 137 5.95 3.50 6.33
N LEU A 138 5.71 4.70 6.86
CA LEU A 138 5.61 5.92 6.06
C LEU A 138 6.95 6.49 5.61
N GLN A 139 8.06 6.06 6.21
CA GLN A 139 9.41 6.52 5.87
C GLN A 139 10.13 5.63 4.85
N ASN A 140 9.52 4.52 4.43
CA ASN A 140 10.06 3.56 3.47
C ASN A 140 9.55 3.79 2.04
#